data_AF-A0A5N6KF99-F1
#
_entry.id   AF-A0A5N6KF99-F1
#
_cell.length_a   1.000
_cell.length_b   1.000
_cell.length_c   1.000
_cell.angle_alpha   90.00
_cell.angle_beta   90.00
_cell.angle_gamma   90.00
#
_symmetry.space_group_name_H-M   'P 1'
#
loop_
_entity.id
_entity.type
_entity.pdbx_description
1 polymer ?
#
loop_
_entity_poly.entity_id
_entity_poly.type
_entity_poly.pdbx_seq_one_letter_code
_entity_poly.pdbx_strand_id
1 'polypeptide(L)'
;MLLDQILLLSLTGVTSSALLPEKQPSSTSTTNVPQYFQTTPELWAGPTATGRAPFLAQTNPVSFAPTVTFVPNSPLETAQPIVGQGHNESIFQLMGHLSPYLPNPSGFGVAEYPLPPGAKIAQLQQNYRKNYDPRSNAQSYDNCPNANNYRSAGGSNATNQWVATYLQDATARFQSMVSPEFNWTVVDTYAAQTMCPYETVAYGYSAFCNLFTYQEWADFEYSIDLYFSGGSSFSSPTGRAVGIGYVQEVVARLQNHTLGYSGSQINTTLDNNTDTFPLNQSIYFDFSHDTNIMSILTAFGFKQFATVLPATHYPGPHNLTVSHMEPFGARLDIEVIKTPKPLAANRTYVDGKETTYIHFILNQRTIPLGFSFPECGADRLDGWCELETFLDVQSKSTKEAQYEYACFGDYPAEPYGSVTNGAPNTYK
;
A
#
# COMPACT_ATOMS: atom_id res chain seq x y z
N MET A 1 -54.55 18.19 46.40
CA MET A 1 -54.12 17.06 47.25
C MET A 1 -53.43 16.07 46.33
N LEU A 2 -52.12 15.80 46.33
CA LEU A 2 -50.90 16.18 47.06
C LEU A 2 -49.81 16.18 45.95
N LEU A 3 -49.07 17.26 45.64
CA LEU A 3 -47.69 17.59 46.10
C LEU A 3 -46.79 16.33 46.27
N ASP A 4 -45.56 16.22 45.78
CA ASP A 4 -44.59 17.18 45.24
C ASP A 4 -43.41 16.40 44.62
N GLN A 5 -42.56 17.13 43.91
CA GLN A 5 -41.11 16.93 43.68
C GLN A 5 -40.66 16.72 42.22
N ILE A 6 -40.39 17.88 41.64
CA ILE A 6 -39.47 18.21 40.56
C ILE A 6 -38.04 17.81 40.95
N LEU A 7 -37.28 17.23 40.01
CA LEU A 7 -35.85 17.52 39.90
C LEU A 7 -35.38 17.37 38.44
N LEU A 8 -35.12 18.52 37.80
CA LEU A 8 -34.25 18.62 36.63
C LEU A 8 -32.81 18.35 37.09
N LEU A 9 -32.12 17.42 36.44
CA LEU A 9 -30.68 17.28 36.53
C LEU A 9 -30.06 17.64 35.17
N SER A 10 -29.56 18.87 35.11
CA SER A 10 -28.61 19.35 34.13
C SER A 10 -27.26 18.66 34.36
N LEU A 11 -26.83 17.80 33.45
CA LEU A 11 -25.41 17.39 33.39
C LEU A 11 -24.63 18.42 32.59
N THR A 12 -23.91 19.28 33.30
CA THR A 12 -22.76 20.01 32.80
C THR A 12 -21.65 19.02 32.48
N GLY A 13 -21.37 18.80 31.19
CA GLY A 13 -20.21 18.06 30.75
C GLY A 13 -18.95 18.89 31.04
N VAL A 14 -18.17 18.45 32.03
CA VAL A 14 -16.84 19.02 32.30
C VAL A 14 -15.89 18.45 31.26
N THR A 15 -15.35 19.30 30.40
CA THR A 15 -14.24 18.97 29.51
C THR A 15 -13.04 18.56 30.36
N SER A 16 -12.70 17.27 30.37
CA SER A 16 -11.37 16.86 30.82
C SER A 16 -10.39 17.19 29.70
N SER A 17 -9.77 18.37 29.80
CA SER A 17 -8.53 18.65 29.10
C SER A 17 -7.51 17.60 29.52
N ALA A 18 -7.09 16.74 28.60
CA ALA A 18 -5.95 15.86 28.83
C ALA A 18 -4.73 16.74 29.08
N LEU A 19 -4.32 16.85 30.34
CA LEU A 19 -3.08 17.51 30.73
C LEU A 19 -1.92 16.67 30.17
N LEU A 20 -1.11 17.30 29.31
CA LEU A 20 0.17 16.77 28.87
C LEU A 20 1.02 16.41 30.10
N PRO A 21 1.77 15.29 30.10
CA PRO A 21 2.67 14.99 31.20
C PRO A 21 3.74 16.08 31.31
N GLU A 22 4.03 16.45 32.55
CA GLU A 22 5.06 17.41 32.93
C GLU A 22 6.43 17.00 32.38
N LYS A 23 7.14 17.99 31.83
CA LYS A 23 8.46 17.86 31.19
C LYS A 23 9.46 17.17 32.12
N GLN A 24 9.77 15.90 31.88
CA GLN A 24 10.88 15.26 32.59
C GLN A 24 12.21 15.91 32.17
N PRO A 25 13.14 16.15 33.13
CA PRO A 25 14.42 16.76 32.83
C PRO A 25 15.23 15.85 31.92
N SER A 26 15.90 16.45 30.94
CA SER A 26 16.75 15.78 29.96
C SER A 26 17.85 14.96 30.65
N SER A 27 17.61 13.67 30.85
CA SER A 27 18.68 12.72 31.17
C SER A 27 19.37 12.35 29.86
N THR A 28 20.61 12.77 29.70
CA THR A 28 21.54 12.20 28.70
C THR A 28 21.76 10.73 29.04
N SER A 29 20.88 9.85 28.57
CA SER A 29 21.08 8.41 28.71
C SER A 29 22.04 7.95 27.62
N THR A 30 23.28 7.64 28.01
CA THR A 30 24.19 6.84 27.18
C THR A 30 23.71 5.39 27.22
N THR A 31 22.71 5.07 26.41
CA THR A 31 22.20 3.71 26.25
C THR A 31 23.19 2.90 25.38
N ASN A 32 23.66 1.77 25.90
CA ASN A 32 24.47 0.80 25.15
C ASN A 32 23.64 0.00 24.13
N VAL A 33 22.32 0.19 24.12
CA VAL A 33 21.40 -0.43 23.18
C VAL A 33 21.46 0.38 21.88
N PRO A 34 21.75 -0.22 20.71
CA PRO A 34 21.70 0.48 19.44
C PRO A 34 20.35 1.20 19.26
N GLN A 35 20.36 2.39 18.67
CA GLN A 35 19.17 3.24 18.50
C GLN A 35 17.93 2.47 18.00
N TYR A 36 18.11 1.55 17.05
CA TYR A 36 17.04 0.75 16.45
C TYR A 36 16.44 -0.34 17.35
N PHE A 37 17.01 -0.59 18.53
CA PHE A 37 16.45 -1.47 19.56
C PHE A 37 15.94 -0.70 20.79
N GLN A 38 16.02 0.63 20.77
CA GLN A 38 15.51 1.45 21.86
C GLN A 38 14.01 1.68 21.67
N THR A 39 13.21 0.96 22.44
CA THR A 39 11.74 1.11 22.46
C THR A 39 11.26 2.09 23.53
N THR A 40 12.18 2.71 24.28
CA THR A 40 11.87 3.62 25.41
C THR A 40 12.61 4.97 25.31
N PRO A 41 11.96 6.10 25.69
CA PRO A 41 10.53 6.17 25.99
C PRO A 41 9.74 5.75 24.76
N GLU A 42 8.61 5.08 24.97
CA GLU A 42 7.68 4.67 23.91
C GLU A 42 7.16 5.98 23.31
N LEU A 43 7.88 6.54 22.34
CA LEU A 43 7.68 7.94 21.94
C LEU A 43 6.26 8.17 21.45
N TRP A 44 5.63 7.15 20.85
CA TRP A 44 4.18 7.03 20.72
C TRP A 44 3.78 5.64 20.20
N ALA A 45 3.25 4.74 21.04
CA ALA A 45 2.79 3.41 20.59
C ALA A 45 1.50 3.46 19.72
N GLY A 46 0.97 4.66 19.46
CA GLY A 46 -0.43 4.82 19.05
C GLY A 46 -1.40 4.32 20.13
N PRO A 47 -2.71 4.57 19.99
CA PRO A 47 -3.70 4.11 20.97
C PRO A 47 -3.98 2.60 20.91
N THR A 48 -3.44 1.89 19.91
CA THR A 48 -3.76 0.48 19.65
C THR A 48 -2.62 -0.43 20.10
N ALA A 49 -2.89 -1.30 21.08
CA ALA A 49 -1.97 -2.38 21.42
C ALA A 49 -1.83 -3.35 20.24
N THR A 50 -0.59 -3.69 19.87
CA THR A 50 -0.35 -4.75 18.87
C THR A 50 -0.88 -6.08 19.42
N GLY A 51 -1.69 -6.77 18.61
CA GLY A 51 -2.21 -8.09 18.95
C GLY A 51 -1.08 -9.13 19.05
N ARG A 52 -1.43 -10.39 19.36
CA ARG A 52 -0.48 -11.49 19.20
C ARG A 52 0.04 -11.49 17.77
N ALA A 53 1.37 -11.63 17.63
CA ALA A 53 1.99 -11.74 16.31
C ALA A 53 1.24 -12.82 15.50
N PRO A 54 0.78 -12.51 14.28
CA PRO A 54 0.16 -13.52 13.44
C PRO A 54 1.13 -14.68 13.23
N PHE A 55 0.59 -15.88 12.99
CA PHE A 55 1.40 -17.04 12.64
C PHE A 55 2.32 -16.66 11.47
N LEU A 56 3.64 -16.60 11.73
CA LEU A 56 4.64 -16.45 10.69
C LEU A 56 4.55 -17.69 9.81
N ALA A 57 4.04 -17.52 8.58
CA ALA A 57 4.12 -18.58 7.59
C ALA A 57 5.60 -19.01 7.51
N GLN A 58 5.84 -20.31 7.71
CA GLN A 58 7.17 -20.88 7.55
C GLN A 58 7.65 -20.53 6.13
N THR A 59 8.77 -19.84 6.02
CA THR A 59 9.36 -19.57 4.70
C THR A 59 10.03 -20.84 4.20
N ASN A 60 9.99 -21.08 2.89
CA ASN A 60 10.77 -22.14 2.29
C ASN A 60 12.18 -21.60 1.98
N PRO A 61 13.24 -22.00 2.71
CA PRO A 61 14.60 -21.58 2.41
C PRO A 61 15.19 -22.32 1.18
N VAL A 62 14.47 -23.29 0.61
CA VAL A 62 14.96 -24.20 -0.43
C VAL A 62 14.49 -23.74 -1.81
N SER A 63 15.45 -23.26 -2.63
CA SER A 63 15.25 -23.14 -4.07
C SER A 63 15.30 -24.54 -4.70
N PHE A 64 14.18 -25.04 -5.20
CA PHE A 64 14.13 -26.30 -5.96
C PHE A 64 14.53 -26.13 -7.43
N ALA A 65 14.90 -24.91 -7.86
CA ALA A 65 15.40 -24.61 -9.19
C ALA A 65 16.89 -24.18 -9.14
N PRO A 66 17.75 -24.69 -10.04
CA PRO A 66 19.10 -24.18 -10.20
C PRO A 66 19.03 -22.87 -11.01
N THR A 67 18.70 -21.76 -10.36
CA THR A 67 18.73 -20.43 -10.99
C THR A 67 19.90 -19.62 -10.47
N VAL A 68 20.61 -18.96 -11.39
CA VAL A 68 21.74 -18.03 -11.16
C VAL A 68 21.31 -16.67 -10.54
N THR A 69 20.05 -16.55 -10.13
CA THR A 69 19.43 -15.32 -9.60
C THR A 69 18.88 -15.54 -8.19
N PHE A 70 18.96 -14.51 -7.36
CA PHE A 70 18.38 -14.48 -6.01
C PHE A 70 16.87 -14.74 -6.08
N VAL A 71 16.41 -15.83 -5.45
CA VAL A 71 14.99 -16.13 -5.22
C VAL A 71 14.66 -15.65 -3.80
N PRO A 72 13.80 -14.63 -3.62
CA PRO A 72 13.43 -14.19 -2.28
C PRO A 72 12.67 -15.31 -1.54
N ASN A 73 12.79 -15.36 -0.21
CA ASN A 73 12.09 -16.33 0.62
C ASN A 73 10.57 -16.22 0.38
N SER A 74 9.96 -17.26 -0.19
CA SER A 74 8.51 -17.38 -0.31
C SER A 74 7.92 -18.13 0.89
N PRO A 75 6.68 -17.85 1.30
CA PRO A 75 6.00 -18.70 2.28
C PRO A 75 5.81 -20.12 1.74
N LEU A 76 5.77 -21.10 2.63
CA LEU A 76 5.30 -22.43 2.31
C LEU A 76 3.80 -22.37 1.97
N GLU A 77 3.49 -22.66 0.72
CA GLU A 77 2.11 -22.76 0.22
C GLU A 77 1.68 -24.24 0.20
N THR A 78 0.47 -24.51 0.70
CA THR A 78 -0.12 -25.85 0.56
C THR A 78 -0.69 -25.96 -0.85
N ALA A 79 -0.14 -26.84 -1.69
CA ALA A 79 -0.65 -27.00 -3.05
C ALA A 79 -2.10 -27.50 -3.03
N GLN A 80 -3.02 -26.70 -3.57
CA GLN A 80 -4.42 -27.06 -3.72
C GLN A 80 -4.72 -27.29 -5.22
N PRO A 81 -5.19 -28.47 -5.62
CA PRO A 81 -5.43 -28.77 -7.04
C PRO A 81 -6.71 -28.06 -7.51
N ILE A 82 -6.55 -27.17 -8.48
CA ILE A 82 -7.62 -26.36 -9.07
C ILE A 82 -7.83 -26.75 -10.53
N VAL A 83 -9.08 -26.82 -10.96
CA VAL A 83 -9.42 -27.16 -12.36
C VAL A 83 -8.86 -26.09 -13.30
N GLY A 84 -8.07 -26.53 -14.29
CA GLY A 84 -7.42 -25.63 -15.26
C GLY A 84 -6.08 -25.06 -14.81
N GLN A 85 -5.59 -25.42 -13.63
CA GLN A 85 -4.28 -25.00 -13.11
C GLN A 85 -3.14 -25.77 -13.79
N GLY A 86 -2.11 -25.04 -14.22
CA GLY A 86 -0.86 -25.57 -14.76
C GLY A 86 0.14 -26.03 -13.68
N HIS A 87 1.27 -26.59 -14.12
CA HIS A 87 2.24 -27.27 -13.23
C HIS A 87 2.97 -26.37 -12.21
N ASN A 88 2.92 -25.04 -12.34
CA ASN A 88 3.58 -24.08 -11.44
C ASN A 88 2.68 -22.89 -11.08
N GLU A 89 1.37 -23.07 -11.20
CA GLU A 89 0.40 -22.03 -10.93
C GLU A 89 -0.17 -22.20 -9.52
N SER A 90 -0.60 -21.11 -8.88
CA SER A 90 -1.18 -21.13 -7.54
C SER A 90 -2.27 -20.06 -7.46
N ILE A 91 -3.46 -20.44 -7.01
CA ILE A 91 -4.56 -19.47 -6.83
C ILE A 91 -4.29 -18.49 -5.70
N PHE A 92 -3.36 -18.79 -4.78
CA PHE A 92 -2.98 -17.88 -3.69
C PHE A 92 -2.28 -16.62 -4.19
N GLN A 93 -1.86 -16.61 -5.46
CA GLN A 93 -1.30 -15.43 -6.14
C GLN A 93 -2.37 -14.67 -6.95
N LEU A 94 -3.63 -15.11 -6.90
CA LEU A 94 -4.76 -14.58 -7.67
C LEU A 94 -5.92 -14.13 -6.78
N MET A 95 -5.64 -13.85 -5.49
CA MET A 95 -6.64 -13.41 -4.50
C MET A 95 -6.58 -11.89 -4.23
N GLY A 96 -5.90 -11.14 -5.10
CA GLY A 96 -5.70 -9.70 -5.05
C GLY A 96 -5.03 -9.28 -3.75
N HIS A 97 -5.59 -8.25 -3.11
CA HIS A 97 -5.16 -7.81 -1.79
C HIS A 97 -5.39 -8.86 -0.68
N LEU A 98 -6.10 -9.96 -0.93
CA LEU A 98 -6.31 -11.01 0.04
C LEU A 98 -5.32 -12.18 -0.12
N SER A 99 -4.45 -12.11 -1.12
CA SER A 99 -3.35 -13.05 -1.30
C SER A 99 -2.47 -13.09 -0.04
N PRO A 100 -2.04 -14.28 0.42
CA PRO A 100 -0.96 -14.39 1.39
C PRO A 100 0.27 -13.59 0.93
N TYR A 101 1.11 -13.13 1.87
CA TYR A 101 2.33 -12.42 1.50
C TYR A 101 3.16 -13.26 0.53
N LEU A 102 3.58 -12.68 -0.58
CA LEU A 102 4.63 -13.26 -1.42
C LEU A 102 5.55 -12.16 -1.93
N PRO A 103 6.84 -12.46 -2.15
CA PRO A 103 7.67 -11.61 -2.97
C PRO A 103 7.04 -11.52 -4.36
N ASN A 104 6.98 -10.32 -4.96
CA ASN A 104 6.40 -10.18 -6.30
C ASN A 104 7.12 -11.14 -7.28
N PRO A 105 6.41 -12.10 -7.90
CA PRO A 105 7.03 -13.16 -8.68
C PRO A 105 7.57 -12.65 -10.03
N SER A 106 6.97 -11.60 -10.59
CA SER A 106 7.35 -11.02 -11.88
C SER A 106 8.39 -9.91 -11.78
N GLY A 107 8.51 -9.26 -10.62
CA GLY A 107 9.31 -8.04 -10.46
C GLY A 107 8.66 -6.84 -11.15
N PHE A 108 9.41 -5.74 -11.28
CA PHE A 108 8.96 -4.51 -11.94
C PHE A 108 9.85 -4.12 -13.14
N GLY A 109 10.41 -5.12 -13.81
CA GLY A 109 11.17 -4.93 -15.05
C GLY A 109 12.64 -4.57 -14.89
N VAL A 110 13.20 -4.67 -13.68
CA VAL A 110 14.65 -4.53 -13.42
C VAL A 110 15.20 -5.73 -12.66
N ALA A 111 16.50 -5.98 -12.81
CA ALA A 111 17.20 -7.03 -12.10
C ALA A 111 17.56 -6.58 -10.68
N GLU A 112 17.58 -7.53 -9.74
CA GLU A 112 17.99 -7.28 -8.37
C GLU A 112 19.51 -7.39 -8.24
N TYR A 113 20.14 -6.44 -7.56
CA TYR A 113 21.59 -6.39 -7.38
C TYR A 113 21.98 -6.22 -5.91
N PRO A 114 23.09 -6.84 -5.45
CA PRO A 114 23.62 -6.55 -4.13
C PRO A 114 24.15 -5.11 -4.04
N LEU A 115 24.34 -4.59 -2.82
CA LEU A 115 25.03 -3.32 -2.64
C LEU A 115 26.44 -3.38 -3.24
N PRO A 116 26.88 -2.36 -4.02
CA PRO A 116 28.23 -2.33 -4.55
C PRO A 116 29.26 -2.16 -3.41
N PRO A 117 30.52 -2.57 -3.61
CA PRO A 117 31.54 -2.48 -2.56
C PRO A 117 31.66 -1.09 -1.96
N GLY A 118 31.65 -1.01 -0.63
CA GLY A 118 31.73 0.25 0.13
C GLY A 118 30.43 1.04 0.23
N ALA A 119 29.36 0.64 -0.47
CA ALA A 119 28.05 1.25 -0.27
C ALA A 119 27.40 0.74 1.02
N LYS A 120 26.59 1.61 1.65
CA LYS A 120 25.86 1.29 2.88
C LYS A 120 24.46 1.91 2.87
N ILE A 121 23.48 1.19 3.39
CA ILE A 121 22.16 1.75 3.70
C ILE A 121 22.33 2.60 4.97
N ALA A 122 22.09 3.90 4.84
CA ALA A 122 22.22 4.88 5.92
C ALA A 122 20.89 5.15 6.64
N GLN A 123 19.77 4.94 5.96
CA GLN A 123 18.42 5.07 6.50
C GLN A 123 17.49 4.09 5.77
N LEU A 124 16.53 3.53 6.50
CA LEU A 124 15.42 2.73 5.99
C LEU A 124 14.10 3.34 6.48
N GLN A 125 13.17 3.61 5.57
CA GLN A 125 11.79 3.94 5.91
C GLN A 125 10.89 2.86 5.34
N GLN A 126 10.16 2.13 6.18
CA GLN A 126 9.32 1.02 5.75
C GLN A 126 7.86 1.28 6.13
N ASN A 127 6.97 1.20 5.13
CA ASN A 127 5.53 1.17 5.32
C ASN A 127 5.04 -0.27 5.19
N TYR A 128 4.53 -0.82 6.29
CA TYR A 128 4.05 -2.19 6.36
C TYR A 128 2.52 -2.24 6.36
N ARG A 129 1.94 -3.10 5.53
CA ARG A 129 0.51 -3.39 5.56
C ARG A 129 0.18 -4.26 6.75
N LYS A 130 -0.65 -3.75 7.67
CA LYS A 130 -1.11 -4.52 8.83
C LYS A 130 -2.27 -5.45 8.48
N ASN A 131 -2.27 -6.64 9.06
CA ASN A 131 -3.38 -7.59 8.98
C ASN A 131 -4.43 -7.23 10.05
N TYR A 132 -5.37 -6.37 9.69
CA TYR A 132 -6.59 -6.05 10.46
C TYR A 132 -6.39 -5.28 11.79
N ASP A 133 -6.62 -3.97 11.74
CA ASP A 133 -6.95 -3.12 12.89
C ASP A 133 -7.75 -1.90 12.38
N PRO A 134 -8.93 -1.60 12.94
CA PRO A 134 -9.81 -0.57 12.40
C PRO A 134 -9.26 0.88 12.44
N ARG A 135 -8.10 1.21 13.02
CA ARG A 135 -7.82 2.63 13.37
C ARG A 135 -6.41 3.25 13.20
N SER A 136 -5.39 2.55 12.70
CA SER A 136 -4.15 3.24 12.23
C SER A 136 -4.18 3.45 10.70
N ASN A 137 -4.10 4.70 10.24
CA ASN A 137 -4.30 5.21 8.86
C ASN A 137 -5.71 5.15 8.24
N ALA A 138 -6.71 4.69 8.99
CA ALA A 138 -8.12 4.92 8.67
C ALA A 138 -8.49 6.42 8.50
N GLN A 139 -7.64 7.34 8.98
CA GLN A 139 -7.87 8.78 8.90
C GLN A 139 -7.60 9.41 7.53
N SER A 140 -6.82 8.78 6.63
CA SER A 140 -6.52 9.39 5.31
C SER A 140 -7.78 9.48 4.43
N TYR A 141 -8.68 8.50 4.54
CA TYR A 141 -9.98 8.52 3.87
C TYR A 141 -10.95 9.50 4.53
N ASP A 142 -11.01 9.51 5.86
CA ASP A 142 -11.88 10.41 6.61
C ASP A 142 -11.53 11.88 6.39
N ASN A 143 -10.25 12.17 6.13
CA ASN A 143 -9.75 13.49 5.78
C ASN A 143 -9.96 13.86 4.30
N CYS A 144 -10.46 12.94 3.48
CA CYS A 144 -10.76 13.15 2.06
C CYS A 144 -12.20 12.72 1.71
N PRO A 145 -13.23 13.54 1.97
CA PRO A 145 -14.64 13.16 1.78
C PRO A 145 -14.99 12.65 0.36
N ASN A 146 -14.34 13.21 -0.66
CA ASN A 146 -14.53 12.76 -2.05
C ASN A 146 -13.94 11.39 -2.37
N ALA A 147 -13.04 10.85 -1.52
CA ALA A 147 -12.58 9.47 -1.63
C ALA A 147 -13.68 8.47 -1.23
N ASN A 148 -14.66 8.90 -0.43
CA ASN A 148 -15.73 8.05 0.14
C ASN A 148 -17.12 8.37 -0.44
N ASN A 149 -17.19 8.89 -1.68
CA ASN A 149 -18.47 9.20 -2.32
C ASN A 149 -18.49 8.79 -3.81
N TYR A 150 -19.60 9.09 -4.48
CA TYR A 150 -19.86 8.70 -5.87
C TYR A 150 -18.79 9.18 -6.87
N ARG A 151 -18.01 10.23 -6.55
CA ARG A 151 -16.90 10.71 -7.40
C ARG A 151 -15.75 9.71 -7.50
N SER A 152 -15.50 8.93 -6.43
CA SER A 152 -14.47 7.89 -6.40
C SER A 152 -15.05 6.48 -6.56
N ALA A 153 -16.26 6.34 -7.13
CA ALA A 153 -16.90 5.04 -7.36
C ALA A 153 -16.41 4.32 -8.63
N GLY A 154 -15.48 4.91 -9.39
CA GLY A 154 -15.01 4.38 -10.69
C GLY A 154 -14.51 2.93 -10.61
N GLY A 155 -13.68 2.62 -9.60
CA GLY A 155 -13.19 1.26 -9.38
C GLY A 155 -14.30 0.26 -9.08
N SER A 156 -15.22 0.61 -8.17
CA SER A 156 -16.38 -0.24 -7.84
C SER A 156 -17.30 -0.49 -9.04
N ASN A 157 -17.53 0.54 -9.86
CA ASN A 157 -18.34 0.41 -11.07
C ASN A 157 -17.68 -0.53 -12.10
N ALA A 158 -16.37 -0.39 -12.31
CA ALA A 158 -15.59 -1.25 -13.20
C ALA A 158 -15.58 -2.71 -12.71
N THR A 159 -15.35 -2.93 -11.41
CA THR A 159 -15.42 -4.26 -10.78
C THR A 159 -16.80 -4.88 -10.94
N ASN A 160 -17.88 -4.14 -10.67
CA ASN A 160 -19.24 -4.66 -10.81
C ASN A 160 -19.56 -5.07 -12.25
N GLN A 161 -19.14 -4.27 -13.23
CA GLN A 161 -19.28 -4.60 -14.65
C GLN A 161 -18.52 -5.88 -15.02
N TRP A 162 -17.28 -6.01 -14.55
CA TRP A 162 -16.45 -7.17 -14.82
C TRP A 162 -16.99 -8.44 -14.14
N VAL A 163 -17.33 -8.36 -12.85
CA VAL A 163 -17.94 -9.45 -12.06
C VAL A 163 -19.23 -9.95 -12.70
N ALA A 164 -20.08 -9.05 -13.20
CA ALA A 164 -21.30 -9.41 -13.92
C ALA A 164 -21.04 -10.15 -15.24
N THR A 165 -19.81 -10.09 -15.77
CA THR A 165 -19.40 -10.74 -17.02
C THR A 165 -18.73 -12.07 -16.76
N TYR A 166 -17.63 -12.11 -15.99
CA TYR A 166 -16.83 -13.34 -15.86
C TYR A 166 -17.50 -14.42 -14.99
N LEU A 167 -18.37 -14.04 -14.04
CA LEU A 167 -19.08 -15.00 -13.19
C LEU A 167 -20.38 -15.54 -13.77
N GLN A 168 -20.76 -15.20 -15.00
CA GLN A 168 -22.03 -15.67 -15.58
C GLN A 168 -22.10 -17.22 -15.59
N ASP A 169 -21.05 -17.87 -16.08
CA ASP A 169 -20.99 -19.32 -16.18
C ASP A 169 -20.88 -19.99 -14.80
N ALA A 170 -20.09 -19.42 -13.89
CA ALA A 170 -19.98 -19.88 -12.51
C ALA A 170 -21.31 -19.79 -11.76
N THR A 171 -22.05 -18.69 -11.96
CA THR A 171 -23.36 -18.47 -11.34
C THR A 171 -24.39 -19.46 -11.86
N ALA A 172 -24.44 -19.70 -13.19
CA ALA A 172 -25.30 -20.72 -13.77
C ALA A 172 -24.94 -22.13 -13.26
N ARG A 173 -23.65 -22.43 -13.13
CA ARG A 173 -23.16 -23.69 -12.54
C ARG A 173 -23.66 -23.86 -11.11
N PHE A 174 -23.54 -22.86 -10.25
CA PHE A 174 -23.98 -22.95 -8.85
C PHE A 174 -25.50 -22.99 -8.70
N GLN A 175 -26.24 -22.24 -9.52
CA GLN A 175 -27.71 -22.31 -9.57
C GLN A 175 -28.21 -23.74 -9.82
N SER A 176 -27.48 -24.54 -10.61
CA SER A 176 -27.82 -25.95 -10.85
C SER A 176 -27.53 -26.89 -9.67
N MET A 177 -26.76 -26.44 -8.68
CA MET A 177 -26.29 -27.23 -7.53
C MET A 177 -27.00 -26.85 -6.22
N VAL A 178 -27.60 -25.67 -6.15
CA VAL A 178 -28.36 -25.20 -4.98
C VAL A 178 -29.85 -25.50 -5.11
N SER A 179 -30.57 -25.47 -3.98
CA SER A 179 -32.03 -25.63 -3.98
C SER A 179 -32.68 -24.56 -4.88
N PRO A 180 -33.66 -24.92 -5.73
CA PRO A 180 -34.41 -23.95 -6.55
C PRO A 180 -35.13 -22.86 -5.74
N GLU A 181 -35.32 -23.09 -4.43
CA GLU A 181 -35.90 -22.11 -3.50
C GLU A 181 -34.92 -20.98 -3.16
N PHE A 182 -33.62 -21.17 -3.40
CA PHE A 182 -32.61 -20.16 -3.15
C PHE A 182 -32.33 -19.37 -4.44
N ASN A 183 -32.64 -18.09 -4.43
CA ASN A 183 -32.32 -17.19 -5.52
C ASN A 183 -30.81 -16.87 -5.53
N TRP A 184 -29.99 -17.77 -6.08
CA TRP A 184 -28.55 -17.60 -6.18
C TRP A 184 -28.17 -16.60 -7.27
N THR A 185 -27.50 -15.52 -6.90
CA THR A 185 -27.14 -14.42 -7.79
C THR A 185 -25.63 -14.37 -8.07
N VAL A 186 -25.22 -13.51 -9.00
CA VAL A 186 -23.79 -13.23 -9.26
C VAL A 186 -23.11 -12.67 -8.01
N VAL A 187 -23.82 -11.88 -7.20
CA VAL A 187 -23.28 -11.33 -5.94
C VAL A 187 -22.98 -12.46 -4.96
N ASP A 188 -23.84 -13.47 -4.87
CA ASP A 188 -23.61 -14.65 -4.03
C ASP A 188 -22.42 -15.48 -4.55
N THR A 189 -22.29 -15.64 -5.87
CA THR A 189 -21.12 -16.29 -6.49
C THR A 189 -19.82 -15.56 -6.15
N TYR A 190 -19.79 -14.22 -6.27
CA TYR A 190 -18.60 -13.43 -5.94
C TYR A 190 -18.28 -13.47 -4.44
N ALA A 191 -19.31 -13.45 -3.58
CA ALA A 191 -19.14 -13.64 -2.14
C ALA A 191 -18.58 -15.02 -1.81
N ALA A 192 -19.07 -16.09 -2.45
CA ALA A 192 -18.54 -17.44 -2.32
C ALA A 192 -17.07 -17.53 -2.77
N GLN A 193 -16.70 -16.82 -3.84
CA GLN A 193 -15.30 -16.73 -4.27
C GLN A 193 -14.45 -16.01 -3.22
N THR A 194 -14.96 -14.90 -2.68
CA THR A 194 -14.30 -14.12 -1.64
C THR A 194 -14.12 -14.89 -0.32
N MET A 195 -14.97 -15.86 -0.01
CA MET A 195 -14.82 -16.70 1.20
C MET A 195 -13.53 -17.50 1.23
N CYS A 196 -13.04 -17.96 0.07
CA CYS A 196 -11.82 -18.76 -0.03
C CYS A 196 -10.59 -18.08 0.59
N PRO A 197 -10.19 -16.85 0.21
CA PRO A 197 -9.05 -16.18 0.83
C PRO A 197 -9.25 -15.98 2.34
N TYR A 198 -10.42 -15.51 2.78
CA TYR A 198 -10.69 -15.25 4.20
C TYR A 198 -10.61 -16.52 5.06
N GLU A 199 -11.25 -17.61 4.63
CA GLU A 199 -11.16 -18.89 5.33
C GLU A 199 -9.75 -19.48 5.29
N THR A 200 -9.03 -19.33 4.17
CA THR A 200 -7.67 -19.85 4.06
C THR A 200 -6.75 -19.17 5.07
N VAL A 201 -6.79 -17.84 5.19
CA VAL A 201 -5.91 -17.14 6.16
C VAL A 201 -6.36 -17.35 7.61
N ALA A 202 -7.64 -17.62 7.85
CA ALA A 202 -8.18 -17.86 9.20
C ALA A 202 -8.00 -19.31 9.68
N TYR A 203 -8.19 -20.28 8.80
CA TYR A 203 -8.29 -21.71 9.12
C TYR A 203 -7.22 -22.57 8.43
N GLY A 204 -6.42 -22.00 7.54
CA GLY A 204 -5.40 -22.72 6.74
C GLY A 204 -5.96 -23.47 5.53
N TYR A 205 -7.27 -23.43 5.30
CA TYR A 205 -7.95 -24.13 4.21
C TYR A 205 -9.34 -23.53 3.95
N SER A 206 -9.81 -23.61 2.70
CA SER A 206 -11.21 -23.36 2.37
C SER A 206 -11.72 -24.29 1.28
N ALA A 207 -12.92 -24.85 1.51
CA ALA A 207 -13.63 -25.64 0.52
C ALA A 207 -14.14 -24.78 -0.66
N PHE A 208 -14.37 -23.48 -0.43
CA PHE A 208 -14.82 -22.55 -1.46
C PHE A 208 -13.81 -22.40 -2.60
N CYS A 209 -12.51 -22.53 -2.29
CA CYS A 209 -11.45 -22.38 -3.29
C CYS A 209 -11.60 -23.33 -4.49
N ASN A 210 -12.04 -24.57 -4.23
CA ASN A 210 -12.19 -25.63 -5.24
C ASN A 210 -13.48 -25.50 -6.08
N LEU A 211 -14.39 -24.59 -5.72
CA LEU A 211 -15.62 -24.39 -6.49
C LEU A 211 -15.39 -23.62 -7.80
N PHE A 212 -14.22 -22.98 -7.92
CA PHE A 212 -13.84 -22.14 -9.04
C PHE A 212 -12.68 -22.73 -9.82
N THR A 213 -12.65 -22.46 -11.11
CA THR A 213 -11.54 -22.81 -12.01
C THR A 213 -10.40 -21.80 -11.88
N TYR A 214 -9.22 -22.16 -12.39
CA TYR A 214 -8.06 -21.27 -12.37
C TYR A 214 -8.30 -19.98 -13.17
N GLN A 215 -9.01 -20.05 -14.30
CA GLN A 215 -9.39 -18.86 -15.07
C GLN A 215 -10.32 -17.94 -14.27
N GLU A 216 -11.32 -18.50 -13.58
CA GLU A 216 -12.21 -17.72 -12.69
C GLU A 216 -11.43 -17.05 -11.54
N TRP A 217 -10.32 -17.65 -11.07
CA TRP A 217 -9.39 -17.02 -10.13
C TRP A 217 -8.58 -15.88 -10.75
N ALA A 218 -8.07 -16.06 -11.98
CA ALA A 218 -7.38 -14.98 -12.69
C ALA A 218 -8.32 -13.80 -12.96
N ASP A 219 -9.59 -14.06 -13.26
CA ASP A 219 -10.60 -13.03 -13.44
C ASP A 219 -11.01 -12.38 -12.11
N PHE A 220 -10.92 -13.11 -10.99
CA PHE A 220 -11.10 -12.58 -9.64
C PHE A 220 -9.96 -11.61 -9.26
N GLU A 221 -8.69 -11.98 -9.48
CA GLU A 221 -7.55 -11.05 -9.35
C GLU A 221 -7.84 -9.75 -10.10
N TYR A 222 -8.23 -9.87 -11.37
CA TYR A 222 -8.49 -8.71 -12.21
C TYR A 222 -9.66 -7.85 -11.71
N SER A 223 -10.67 -8.46 -11.09
CA SER A 223 -11.77 -7.72 -10.47
C SER A 223 -11.28 -6.82 -9.32
N ILE A 224 -10.26 -7.25 -8.59
CA ILE A 224 -9.60 -6.49 -7.52
C ILE A 224 -8.65 -5.45 -8.12
N ASP A 225 -7.94 -5.77 -9.21
CA ASP A 225 -7.11 -4.82 -9.94
C ASP A 225 -7.92 -3.60 -10.41
N LEU A 226 -9.12 -3.83 -10.96
CA LEU A 226 -10.07 -2.77 -11.33
C LEU A 226 -10.50 -1.93 -10.13
N TYR A 227 -10.78 -2.58 -8.98
CA TYR A 227 -11.19 -1.89 -7.76
C TYR A 227 -10.11 -0.92 -7.27
N PHE A 228 -8.87 -1.39 -7.16
CA PHE A 228 -7.74 -0.57 -6.73
C PHE A 228 -7.37 0.49 -7.79
N SER A 229 -7.43 0.15 -9.08
CA SER A 229 -7.13 1.07 -10.18
C SER A 229 -7.99 2.33 -10.11
N GLY A 230 -9.32 2.15 -10.01
CA GLY A 230 -10.27 3.26 -9.97
C GLY A 230 -10.62 3.78 -8.58
N GLY A 231 -10.18 3.11 -7.51
CA GLY A 231 -10.45 3.49 -6.12
C GLY A 231 -9.30 4.27 -5.46
N SER A 232 -8.07 3.77 -5.57
CA SER A 232 -6.91 4.28 -4.83
C SER A 232 -5.65 4.50 -5.68
N SER A 233 -5.69 4.17 -6.98
CA SER A 233 -4.56 4.30 -7.92
C SER A 233 -4.75 5.46 -8.93
N PHE A 234 -4.02 5.41 -10.04
CA PHE A 234 -3.97 6.44 -11.08
C PHE A 234 -5.30 6.72 -11.77
N SER A 235 -6.24 5.78 -11.78
CA SER A 235 -7.59 5.97 -12.32
C SER A 235 -8.61 6.47 -11.29
N SER A 236 -8.19 6.72 -10.05
CA SER A 236 -8.99 7.39 -9.03
C SER A 236 -8.77 8.90 -9.06
N PRO A 237 -9.81 9.75 -9.00
CA PRO A 237 -9.65 11.20 -8.87
C PRO A 237 -9.07 11.63 -7.53
N THR A 238 -9.00 10.74 -6.53
CA THR A 238 -8.49 11.06 -5.18
C THR A 238 -7.26 10.24 -4.79
N GLY A 239 -6.84 9.26 -5.60
CA GLY A 239 -5.76 8.32 -5.26
C GLY A 239 -4.45 9.00 -4.88
N ARG A 240 -4.08 10.09 -5.58
CA ARG A 240 -2.89 10.88 -5.26
C ARG A 240 -3.06 11.72 -3.99
N ALA A 241 -4.24 12.32 -3.82
CA ALA A 241 -4.56 13.15 -2.66
C ALA A 241 -4.53 12.34 -1.36
N VAL A 242 -5.07 11.12 -1.36
CA VAL A 242 -5.08 10.22 -0.20
C VAL A 242 -3.67 9.71 0.18
N GLY A 243 -2.69 9.75 -0.73
CA GLY A 243 -1.32 9.33 -0.44
C GLY A 243 -0.33 10.47 -0.13
N ILE A 244 -0.71 11.73 -0.41
CA ILE A 244 0.26 12.82 -0.47
C ILE A 244 0.86 13.20 0.88
N GLY A 245 0.13 13.00 1.98
CA GLY A 245 0.65 13.28 3.32
C GLY A 245 1.90 12.45 3.65
N TYR A 246 1.86 11.14 3.35
CA TYR A 246 3.01 10.25 3.59
C TYR A 246 4.21 10.62 2.70
N VAL A 247 3.98 11.05 1.46
CA VAL A 247 5.06 11.54 0.58
C VAL A 247 5.71 12.78 1.18
N GLN A 248 4.92 13.71 1.75
CA GLN A 248 5.44 14.88 2.43
C GLN A 248 6.25 14.51 3.68
N GLU A 249 5.78 13.56 4.48
CA GLU A 249 6.52 13.03 5.65
C GLU A 249 7.85 12.40 5.25
N VAL A 250 7.87 11.55 4.20
CA VAL A 250 9.10 10.94 3.70
C VAL A 250 10.09 12.01 3.23
N VAL A 251 9.63 12.98 2.44
CA VAL A 251 10.47 14.11 1.99
C VAL A 251 11.00 14.92 3.17
N ALA A 252 10.17 15.20 4.18
CA ALA A 252 10.56 15.91 5.39
C ALA A 252 11.64 15.17 6.19
N ARG A 253 11.51 13.84 6.33
CA ARG A 253 12.54 12.96 6.94
C ARG A 253 13.85 12.99 6.15
N LEU A 254 13.78 12.96 4.81
CA LEU A 254 14.96 13.01 3.93
C LEU A 254 15.67 14.38 3.95
N GLN A 255 14.91 15.46 4.09
CA GLN A 255 15.41 16.84 4.16
C GLN A 255 15.71 17.30 5.60
N ASN A 256 15.44 16.46 6.61
CA ASN A 256 15.67 16.73 8.03
C ASN A 256 14.98 18.01 8.52
N HIS A 257 13.67 18.16 8.22
CA HIS A 257 12.83 19.23 8.78
C HIS A 257 11.45 18.72 9.20
N THR A 258 10.75 19.47 10.05
CA THR A 258 9.37 19.16 10.47
C THR A 258 8.34 19.76 9.52
N LEU A 259 7.07 19.35 9.62
CA LEU A 259 5.97 19.84 8.79
C LEU A 259 5.04 20.76 9.59
N GLY A 260 5.11 22.08 9.31
CA GLY A 260 4.35 23.11 10.03
C GLY A 260 3.05 23.57 9.37
N TYR A 261 2.64 22.99 8.24
CA TYR A 261 1.44 23.39 7.49
C TYR A 261 0.66 22.16 7.04
N SER A 262 -0.67 22.25 6.96
CA SER A 262 -1.53 21.17 6.47
C SER A 262 -1.99 21.51 5.06
N GLY A 263 -1.28 21.00 4.05
CA GLY A 263 -1.73 21.00 2.64
C GLY A 263 -2.20 19.63 2.17
N SER A 264 -2.49 18.76 3.13
CA SER A 264 -2.81 17.33 2.97
C SER A 264 -3.46 16.80 4.27
N GLN A 265 -3.51 15.47 4.43
CA GLN A 265 -4.02 14.77 5.61
C GLN A 265 -3.05 14.72 6.82
N ILE A 266 -1.89 15.38 6.74
CA ILE A 266 -0.89 15.41 7.82
C ILE A 266 -1.42 16.10 9.08
N ASN A 267 -0.98 15.64 10.25
CA ASN A 267 -1.35 16.25 11.52
C ASN A 267 -0.22 17.14 12.02
N THR A 268 -0.34 18.44 11.79
CA THR A 268 0.70 19.42 12.16
C THR A 268 1.01 19.47 13.66
N THR A 269 0.14 18.96 14.53
CA THR A 269 0.46 18.84 15.97
C THR A 269 1.51 17.75 16.21
N LEU A 270 1.44 16.65 15.44
CA LEU A 270 2.37 15.53 15.53
C LEU A 270 3.63 15.80 14.70
N ASP A 271 3.46 16.28 13.47
CA ASP A 271 4.55 16.37 12.49
C ASP A 271 5.41 17.63 12.63
N ASN A 272 4.95 18.59 13.45
CA ASN A 272 5.72 19.75 13.85
C ASN A 272 6.44 19.59 15.21
N ASN A 273 6.50 18.35 15.73
CA ASN A 273 7.13 18.06 17.01
C ASN A 273 8.12 16.90 16.84
N THR A 274 9.40 17.13 17.14
CA THR A 274 10.45 16.11 17.02
C THR A 274 10.30 14.94 17.98
N ASP A 275 9.48 15.06 19.02
CA ASP A 275 9.17 13.96 19.93
C ASP A 275 8.26 12.92 19.27
N THR A 276 7.33 13.37 18.43
CA THR A 276 6.34 12.51 17.72
C THR A 276 6.69 12.29 16.26
N PHE A 277 7.52 13.14 15.67
CA PHE A 277 8.07 13.05 14.32
C PHE A 277 9.60 13.26 14.36
N PRO A 278 10.36 12.29 14.89
CA PRO A 278 11.81 12.39 14.97
C PRO A 278 12.43 12.38 13.56
N LEU A 279 13.52 13.12 13.37
CA LEU A 279 14.18 13.27 12.05
C LEU A 279 15.56 12.60 11.99
N ASN A 280 16.07 12.15 13.13
CA ASN A 280 17.42 11.62 13.29
C ASN A 280 17.43 10.09 13.51
N GLN A 281 16.47 9.37 12.93
CA GLN A 281 16.45 7.91 12.99
C GLN A 281 17.06 7.28 11.74
N SER A 282 17.75 6.16 11.95
CA SER A 282 18.21 5.29 10.88
C SER A 282 17.12 4.36 10.36
N ILE A 283 16.06 4.12 11.14
CA ILE A 283 14.96 3.21 10.78
C ILE A 283 13.64 3.84 11.19
N TYR A 284 12.69 3.86 10.27
CA TYR A 284 11.30 4.28 10.47
C TYR A 284 10.38 3.12 10.09
N PHE A 285 9.42 2.79 10.96
CA PHE A 285 8.42 1.75 10.71
C PHE A 285 7.01 2.33 10.87
N ASP A 286 6.32 2.46 9.74
CA ASP A 286 4.94 2.91 9.67
C ASP A 286 4.02 1.72 9.31
N PHE A 287 2.83 1.68 9.89
CA PHE A 287 1.86 0.58 9.69
C PHE A 287 0.53 1.12 9.13
N SER A 288 0.15 0.65 7.96
CA SER A 288 -0.96 1.19 7.16
C SER A 288 -1.87 0.11 6.57
N HIS A 289 -2.82 0.51 5.73
CA HIS A 289 -3.68 -0.35 4.92
C HIS A 289 -3.22 -0.42 3.46
N ASP A 290 -3.64 -1.48 2.76
CA ASP A 290 -3.40 -1.73 1.33
C ASP A 290 -3.73 -0.54 0.44
N THR A 291 -4.93 0.02 0.57
CA THR A 291 -5.37 1.12 -0.28
C THR A 291 -4.58 2.40 0.00
N ASN A 292 -4.10 2.60 1.22
CA ASN A 292 -3.20 3.70 1.54
C ASN A 292 -1.84 3.52 0.87
N ILE A 293 -1.24 2.31 0.90
CA ILE A 293 0.05 2.08 0.23
C ILE A 293 -0.12 2.24 -1.29
N MET A 294 -1.21 1.75 -1.88
CA MET A 294 -1.53 2.02 -3.30
C MET A 294 -1.63 3.52 -3.61
N SER A 295 -2.32 4.30 -2.76
CA SER A 295 -2.39 5.75 -2.89
C SER A 295 -1.03 6.42 -2.69
N ILE A 296 -0.16 5.89 -1.83
CA ILE A 296 1.23 6.36 -1.64
C ILE A 296 2.06 6.13 -2.91
N LEU A 297 1.96 4.94 -3.53
CA LEU A 297 2.63 4.66 -4.81
C LEU A 297 2.17 5.62 -5.92
N THR A 298 0.87 5.94 -5.93
CA THR A 298 0.28 6.93 -6.84
C THR A 298 0.74 8.35 -6.53
N ALA A 299 0.86 8.69 -5.24
CA ALA A 299 1.33 9.99 -4.74
C ALA A 299 2.80 10.26 -5.05
N PHE A 300 3.66 9.25 -4.94
CA PHE A 300 5.03 9.33 -5.44
C PHE A 300 5.07 9.50 -6.96
N GLY A 301 4.07 8.98 -7.67
CA GLY A 301 3.94 9.11 -9.12
C GLY A 301 4.56 7.96 -9.90
N PHE A 302 4.52 6.73 -9.38
CA PHE A 302 5.01 5.52 -10.07
C PHE A 302 4.12 5.10 -11.25
N LYS A 303 4.27 5.81 -12.38
CA LYS A 303 3.53 5.65 -13.64
C LYS A 303 3.67 4.28 -14.31
N GLN A 304 4.59 3.41 -13.89
CA GLN A 304 4.58 2.01 -14.32
C GLN A 304 3.27 1.30 -13.95
N PHE A 305 2.54 1.81 -12.96
CA PHE A 305 1.24 1.31 -12.51
C PHE A 305 0.06 2.15 -13.04
N ALA A 306 0.29 3.08 -13.97
CA ALA A 306 -0.76 4.01 -14.44
C ALA A 306 -1.52 3.52 -15.68
N THR A 307 -1.23 2.33 -16.20
CA THR A 307 -1.95 1.76 -17.34
C THR A 307 -3.43 1.59 -17.00
N VAL A 308 -4.30 2.21 -17.80
CA VAL A 308 -5.76 2.08 -17.64
C VAL A 308 -6.19 0.66 -17.97
N LEU A 309 -6.81 -0.01 -17.00
CA LEU A 309 -7.29 -1.38 -17.14
C LEU A 309 -8.71 -1.41 -17.72
N PRO A 310 -9.02 -2.15 -18.79
CA PRO A 310 -10.36 -2.20 -19.37
C PRO A 310 -11.38 -2.94 -18.50
N ALA A 311 -12.52 -2.31 -18.18
CA ALA A 311 -13.57 -2.93 -17.36
C ALA A 311 -14.36 -4.08 -18.05
N THR A 312 -14.13 -4.31 -19.34
CA THR A 312 -14.94 -5.23 -20.18
C THR A 312 -14.26 -6.56 -20.48
N HIS A 313 -12.95 -6.66 -20.30
CA HIS A 313 -12.19 -7.86 -20.62
C HIS A 313 -10.88 -7.88 -19.81
N TYR A 314 -10.36 -9.08 -19.56
CA TYR A 314 -9.02 -9.26 -19.00
C TYR A 314 -7.96 -8.99 -20.10
N PRO A 315 -7.05 -8.02 -19.92
CA PRO A 315 -6.06 -7.66 -20.93
C PRO A 315 -4.86 -8.63 -20.97
N GLY A 316 -4.81 -9.62 -20.08
CA GLY A 316 -3.62 -10.44 -19.84
C GLY A 316 -2.67 -9.82 -18.82
N PRO A 317 -1.40 -10.28 -18.76
CA PRO A 317 -0.41 -9.77 -17.82
C PRO A 317 -0.24 -8.26 -17.91
N HIS A 318 -0.26 -7.58 -16.76
CA HIS A 318 -0.18 -6.13 -16.65
C HIS A 318 0.55 -5.72 -15.36
N ASN A 319 0.98 -4.46 -15.28
CA ASN A 319 1.85 -4.01 -14.18
C ASN A 319 1.10 -3.76 -12.87
N LEU A 320 -0.16 -3.30 -12.95
CA LEU A 320 -1.01 -3.09 -11.77
C LEU A 320 -1.73 -4.41 -11.46
N THR A 321 -1.02 -5.33 -10.81
CA THR A 321 -1.58 -6.58 -10.27
C THR A 321 -1.52 -6.51 -8.76
N VAL A 322 -2.68 -6.47 -8.09
CA VAL A 322 -2.79 -6.10 -6.68
C VAL A 322 -2.13 -7.14 -5.78
N SER A 323 -2.21 -8.43 -6.08
CA SER A 323 -1.49 -9.47 -5.35
C SER A 323 0.04 -9.32 -5.38
N HIS A 324 0.60 -8.63 -6.38
CA HIS A 324 2.03 -8.33 -6.47
C HIS A 324 2.42 -7.06 -5.72
N MET A 325 1.46 -6.16 -5.45
CA MET A 325 1.70 -4.83 -4.89
C MET A 325 1.25 -4.75 -3.43
N GLU A 326 0.04 -5.20 -3.13
CA GLU A 326 -0.62 -5.07 -1.83
C GLU A 326 -1.17 -6.42 -1.31
N PRO A 327 -0.44 -7.56 -1.33
CA PRO A 327 -0.87 -8.78 -0.65
C PRO A 327 -0.89 -8.59 0.87
N PHE A 328 -1.45 -9.53 1.63
CA PHE A 328 -1.40 -9.44 3.10
C PHE A 328 0.05 -9.33 3.56
N GLY A 329 0.33 -8.44 4.52
CA GLY A 329 1.70 -8.18 4.97
C GLY A 329 2.63 -7.52 3.93
N ALA A 330 2.07 -6.89 2.88
CA ALA A 330 2.82 -6.09 1.93
C ALA A 330 3.75 -5.08 2.62
N ARG A 331 4.86 -4.74 1.96
CA ARG A 331 5.78 -3.72 2.45
C ARG A 331 6.37 -2.89 1.33
N LEU A 332 6.42 -1.58 1.57
CA LEU A 332 7.16 -0.61 0.78
C LEU A 332 8.37 -0.15 1.60
N ASP A 333 9.56 -0.51 1.14
CA ASP A 333 10.83 -0.17 1.76
C ASP A 333 11.50 0.96 0.95
N ILE A 334 11.93 2.01 1.63
CA ILE A 334 12.63 3.17 1.06
C ILE A 334 14.01 3.25 1.70
N GLU A 335 15.03 2.93 0.93
CA GLU A 335 16.42 2.90 1.38
C GLU A 335 17.17 4.16 0.93
N VAL A 336 17.89 4.79 1.86
CA VAL A 336 18.88 5.83 1.54
C VAL A 336 20.26 5.17 1.52
N ILE A 337 20.89 5.14 0.36
CA ILE A 337 22.15 4.43 0.12
C ILE A 337 23.26 5.44 -0.09
N LYS A 338 24.32 5.34 0.72
CA LYS A 338 25.53 6.14 0.54
C LYS A 338 26.59 5.31 -0.17
N THR A 339 27.18 5.86 -1.21
CA THR A 339 28.26 5.24 -1.98
C THR A 339 29.53 6.09 -1.89
N PRO A 340 30.73 5.46 -1.85
CA PRO A 340 32.00 6.19 -1.69
C PRO A 340 32.33 7.13 -2.87
N LYS A 341 31.75 6.85 -4.05
CA LYS A 341 31.87 7.61 -5.29
C LYS A 341 30.53 7.54 -6.05
N PRO A 342 30.27 8.41 -7.04
CA PRO A 342 29.08 8.31 -7.85
C PRO A 342 29.04 6.96 -8.60
N LEU A 343 27.86 6.37 -8.67
CA LEU A 343 27.61 5.09 -9.31
C LEU A 343 26.85 5.33 -10.62
N ALA A 344 27.50 5.07 -11.75
CA ALA A 344 26.88 5.21 -13.08
C ALA A 344 25.75 4.20 -13.30
N ALA A 345 24.94 4.41 -14.35
CA ALA A 345 23.77 3.58 -14.68
C ALA A 345 24.10 2.08 -14.87
N ASN A 346 25.30 1.78 -15.37
CA ASN A 346 25.84 0.43 -15.53
C ASN A 346 26.43 -0.17 -14.24
N ARG A 347 26.25 0.49 -13.09
CA ARG A 347 26.76 0.12 -11.77
C ARG A 347 28.29 0.09 -11.64
N THR A 348 29.00 0.90 -12.41
CA THR A 348 30.44 1.14 -12.20
C THR A 348 30.68 2.46 -11.50
N TYR A 349 31.58 2.48 -10.51
CA TYR A 349 32.00 3.73 -9.89
C TYR A 349 32.73 4.62 -10.89
N VAL A 350 32.38 5.91 -10.88
CA VAL A 350 33.08 6.96 -11.63
C VAL A 350 33.77 7.90 -10.67
N ASP A 351 34.69 8.72 -11.16
CA ASP A 351 35.37 9.68 -10.30
C ASP A 351 34.42 10.77 -9.81
N GLY A 352 34.52 11.07 -8.52
CA GLY A 352 33.64 12.00 -7.83
C GLY A 352 33.73 11.84 -6.32
N LYS A 353 32.84 12.55 -5.62
CA LYS A 353 32.72 12.50 -4.16
C LYS A 353 31.71 11.43 -3.73
N GLU A 354 31.58 11.22 -2.42
CA GLU A 354 30.49 10.41 -1.86
C GLU A 354 29.15 10.90 -2.41
N THR A 355 28.31 9.99 -2.90
CA THR A 355 26.99 10.29 -3.45
C THR A 355 25.94 9.51 -2.69
N THR A 356 24.76 10.12 -2.52
CA THR A 356 23.62 9.49 -1.86
C THR A 356 22.54 9.20 -2.88
N TYR A 357 21.99 7.99 -2.81
CA TYR A 357 20.92 7.50 -3.66
C TYR A 357 19.71 7.13 -2.82
N ILE A 358 18.54 7.12 -3.45
CA ILE A 358 17.30 6.57 -2.91
C ILE A 358 16.88 5.35 -3.75
N HIS A 359 16.35 4.35 -3.06
CA HIS A 359 15.96 3.08 -3.64
C HIS A 359 14.63 2.64 -3.04
N PHE A 360 13.67 2.28 -3.90
CA PHE A 360 12.34 1.83 -3.51
C PHE A 360 12.19 0.35 -3.80
N ILE A 361 11.69 -0.40 -2.82
CA ILE A 361 11.45 -1.83 -2.93
C ILE A 361 10.01 -2.08 -2.50
N LEU A 362 9.21 -2.72 -3.35
CA LEU A 362 7.86 -3.15 -3.03
C LEU A 362 7.83 -4.67 -3.07
N ASN A 363 7.51 -5.29 -1.92
CA ASN A 363 7.46 -6.73 -1.75
C ASN A 363 8.73 -7.44 -2.26
N GLN A 364 9.90 -6.95 -1.81
CA GLN A 364 11.23 -7.45 -2.20
C GLN A 364 11.62 -7.29 -3.68
N ARG A 365 10.91 -6.44 -4.42
CA ARG A 365 11.24 -6.11 -5.81
C ARG A 365 11.51 -4.63 -5.99
N THR A 366 12.60 -4.33 -6.66
CA THR A 366 13.02 -2.96 -6.94
C THR A 366 12.00 -2.26 -7.84
N ILE A 367 11.51 -1.10 -7.42
CA ILE A 367 10.72 -0.19 -8.25
C ILE A 367 11.70 0.70 -9.03
N PRO A 368 11.79 0.58 -10.36
CA PRO A 368 12.73 1.39 -11.14
C PRO A 368 12.27 2.84 -11.24
N LEU A 369 12.95 3.72 -10.51
CA LEU A 369 12.58 5.15 -10.43
C LEU A 369 12.68 5.86 -11.79
N GLY A 370 13.68 5.49 -12.60
CA GLY A 370 13.91 6.05 -13.94
C GLY A 370 12.75 5.85 -14.92
N PHE A 371 11.86 4.87 -14.70
CA PHE A 371 10.67 4.67 -15.53
C PHE A 371 9.68 5.83 -15.38
N SER A 372 9.47 6.28 -14.14
CA SER A 372 8.51 7.32 -13.80
C SER A 372 9.10 8.71 -13.76
N PHE A 373 10.39 8.80 -13.43
CA PHE A 373 11.15 10.03 -13.29
C PHE A 373 12.37 9.95 -14.23
N PRO A 374 12.24 10.42 -15.48
CA PRO A 374 13.33 10.35 -16.46
C PRO A 374 14.64 10.96 -15.97
N GLU A 375 14.57 11.96 -15.08
CA GLU A 375 15.72 12.60 -14.43
C GLU A 375 16.58 11.62 -13.61
N CYS A 376 15.98 10.53 -13.12
CA CYS A 376 16.70 9.46 -12.41
C CYS A 376 17.45 8.51 -13.35
N GLY A 377 17.25 8.60 -14.68
CA GLY A 377 17.88 7.75 -15.69
C GLY A 377 17.13 6.44 -15.91
N ALA A 378 16.41 6.34 -17.03
CA ALA A 378 15.63 5.14 -17.39
C ALA A 378 16.49 3.90 -17.71
N ASP A 379 17.79 4.11 -17.99
CA ASP A 379 18.77 3.07 -18.32
C ASP A 379 19.53 2.54 -17.10
N ARG A 380 19.26 3.06 -15.90
CA ARG A 380 19.88 2.58 -14.67
C ARG A 380 19.48 1.14 -14.38
N LEU A 381 20.48 0.25 -14.33
CA LEU A 381 20.26 -1.16 -14.03
C LEU A 381 19.73 -1.40 -12.61
N ASP A 382 20.04 -0.50 -11.69
CA ASP A 382 19.73 -0.62 -10.27
C ASP A 382 18.39 -0.01 -9.86
N GLY A 383 17.72 0.71 -10.77
CA GLY A 383 16.47 1.42 -10.45
C GLY A 383 16.60 2.54 -9.42
N TRP A 384 17.82 2.92 -9.01
CA TRP A 384 18.08 3.95 -8.00
C TRP A 384 17.91 5.35 -8.59
N CYS A 385 17.82 6.36 -7.72
CA CYS A 385 17.90 7.76 -8.11
C CYS A 385 18.86 8.50 -7.18
N GLU A 386 19.61 9.48 -7.70
CA GLU A 386 20.37 10.39 -6.83
C GLU A 386 19.40 11.15 -5.92
N LEU A 387 19.72 11.26 -4.64
CA LEU A 387 18.78 11.75 -3.63
C LEU A 387 18.29 13.18 -3.94
N GLU A 388 19.20 14.09 -4.32
CA GLU A 388 18.82 15.46 -4.67
C GLU A 388 17.89 15.52 -5.89
N THR A 389 18.20 14.74 -6.93
CA THR A 389 17.34 14.61 -8.11
C THR A 389 15.95 14.10 -7.74
N PHE A 390 15.86 13.11 -6.86
CA PHE A 390 14.58 12.61 -6.37
C PHE A 390 13.81 13.69 -5.59
N LEU A 391 14.46 14.43 -4.70
CA LEU A 391 13.84 15.52 -3.94
C LEU A 391 13.33 16.63 -4.86
N ASP A 392 14.09 16.99 -5.90
CA ASP A 392 13.67 17.95 -6.91
C ASP A 392 12.42 17.48 -7.67
N VAL A 393 12.36 16.19 -8.03
CA VAL A 393 11.17 15.59 -8.66
C VAL A 393 9.97 15.64 -7.71
N GLN A 394 10.15 15.23 -6.45
CA GLN A 394 9.08 15.18 -5.45
C GLN A 394 8.60 16.57 -4.98
N SER A 395 9.35 17.64 -5.23
CA SER A 395 8.92 19.03 -4.95
C SER A 395 7.60 19.40 -5.65
N LYS A 396 7.24 18.70 -6.74
CA LYS A 396 6.01 18.92 -7.53
C LYS A 396 4.82 18.10 -7.01
N SER A 397 5.04 17.04 -6.24
CA SER A 397 4.02 16.04 -5.88
C SER A 397 2.82 16.64 -5.14
N THR A 398 3.07 17.62 -4.26
CA THR A 398 1.98 18.30 -3.51
C THR A 398 1.03 19.05 -4.44
N LYS A 399 1.57 19.73 -5.45
CA LYS A 399 0.76 20.45 -6.44
C LYS A 399 0.01 19.49 -7.36
N GLU A 400 0.64 18.39 -7.76
CA GLU A 400 0.03 17.36 -8.61
C GLU A 400 -1.11 16.63 -7.90
N ALA A 401 -1.02 16.45 -6.58
CA ALA A 401 -2.06 15.80 -5.78
C ALA A 401 -3.36 16.61 -5.72
N GLN A 402 -3.29 17.93 -5.90
CA GLN A 402 -4.44 18.83 -5.86
C GLN A 402 -5.33 18.60 -4.64
N TYR A 403 -4.73 18.35 -3.46
CA TYR A 403 -5.42 17.81 -2.28
C TYR A 403 -6.75 18.50 -1.97
N GLU A 404 -6.76 19.83 -1.86
CA GLU A 404 -7.97 20.60 -1.57
C GLU A 404 -9.08 20.39 -2.61
N TYR A 405 -8.73 20.44 -3.89
CA TYR A 405 -9.70 20.24 -4.97
C TYR A 405 -10.17 18.80 -5.05
N ALA A 406 -9.25 17.83 -4.97
CA ALA A 406 -9.58 16.41 -5.00
C ALA A 406 -10.48 16.01 -3.82
N CYS A 407 -10.17 16.44 -2.60
CA CYS A 407 -10.87 15.99 -1.41
C CYS A 407 -12.15 16.77 -1.09
N PHE A 408 -12.19 18.07 -1.40
CA PHE A 408 -13.28 18.97 -1.00
C PHE A 408 -13.92 19.74 -2.16
N GLY A 409 -13.34 19.69 -3.35
CA GLY A 409 -13.87 20.37 -4.52
C GLY A 409 -15.20 19.77 -5.00
N ASP A 410 -15.97 20.60 -5.69
CA ASP A 410 -17.18 20.17 -6.39
C ASP A 410 -16.88 19.96 -7.87
N TYR A 411 -16.84 18.68 -8.28
CA TYR A 411 -16.64 18.25 -9.66
C TYR A 411 -17.52 17.04 -10.00
N PRO A 412 -17.93 16.84 -11.26
CA PRO A 412 -18.74 15.68 -11.62
C PRO A 412 -17.95 14.38 -11.43
N ALA A 413 -18.68 13.28 -11.21
CA ALA A 413 -18.06 11.95 -11.28
C ALA A 413 -17.65 11.65 -12.73
N GLU A 414 -16.46 11.11 -12.87
CA GLU A 414 -15.83 10.80 -14.14
C GLU A 414 -16.09 9.34 -14.52
N PRO A 415 -16.30 9.02 -15.80
CA PRO A 415 -16.30 7.63 -16.26
C PRO A 415 -14.98 6.94 -15.90
N TYR A 416 -15.05 5.69 -15.46
CA TYR A 416 -13.85 4.92 -15.16
C TYR A 416 -12.90 4.90 -16.36
N GLY A 417 -11.60 5.15 -16.10
CA GLY A 417 -10.55 5.25 -17.10
C GLY A 417 -10.34 6.64 -17.72
N SER A 418 -11.21 7.65 -17.45
CA SER A 418 -10.95 9.02 -17.90
C SER A 418 -9.91 9.74 -17.02
N VAL A 419 -9.82 9.37 -15.75
CA VAL A 419 -8.76 9.82 -14.84
C VAL A 419 -7.52 8.93 -15.04
N THR A 420 -6.35 9.54 -15.15
CA THR A 420 -5.09 8.83 -15.46
C THR A 420 -3.89 9.26 -14.61
N ASN A 421 -4.04 10.24 -13.72
CA ASN A 421 -2.94 10.79 -12.91
C ASN A 421 -3.18 10.70 -11.39
N GLY A 422 -4.22 10.00 -10.96
CA GLY A 422 -4.59 9.90 -9.54
C GLY A 422 -5.21 11.18 -8.96
N ALA A 423 -5.56 12.15 -9.81
CA ALA A 423 -6.10 13.46 -9.42
C ALA A 423 -7.27 13.83 -10.36
N PRO A 424 -8.21 14.71 -9.96
CA PRO A 424 -9.34 15.04 -10.81
C PRO A 424 -8.87 15.71 -12.10
N ASN A 425 -9.55 15.43 -13.21
CA ASN A 425 -9.32 16.15 -14.45
C ASN A 425 -9.74 17.61 -14.26
N THR A 426 -8.80 18.55 -14.33
CA THR A 426 -9.13 19.97 -14.28
C THR A 426 -9.83 20.37 -15.58
N TYR A 427 -11.14 20.57 -15.54
CA TYR A 427 -11.87 21.26 -16.59
C TYR A 427 -11.39 22.71 -16.63
N LYS A 428 -10.63 23.07 -17.67
CA LYS A 428 -10.25 24.47 -17.93
C LYS A 428 -11.41 25.25 -18.53
#